data_AF-A0A7S1LJX0-F1
#
_entry.id   AF-A0A7S1LJX0-F1
#
_cell.length_a   1.000
_cell.length_b   1.000
_cell.length_c   1.000
_cell.angle_alpha   90.00
_cell.angle_beta   90.00
_cell.angle_gamma   90.00
#
_symmetry.space_group_name_H-M   'P 1'
#
loop_
_entity.id
_entity.type
_entity.pdbx_description
1 polymer ?
#
loop_
_entity_poly.entity_id
_entity_poly.type
_entity_poly.pdbx_seq_one_letter_code
_entity_poly.pdbx_strand_id
1 'polypeptide(L)'
;ADARMLYASYFFAAWGDRMWEFAAVVFLLEIFPDTLLPASLFGFCESASGIAFGASVGDFIDANDRLPVIRRSIFGQNVTICLASLLFSYAIYELTTWTNAGKWFIVWLIIFAGMLAKLASTMNKVSIHKDWSVVVAGGVSCVQTRVNANMRRVDMICSICAPLFVGVSSAVIKPAATCLVIAVWAACSMWVEYQLSQRVYDAVPGLAIKPPKEAPDSPTSPSRLDGGHAPPGKSNPVSAYFARQSVILKQYWHHRAFAVSIPYALLYMSVLSLHGTMVSYLRALGVADFWLAFGRALGAFVAIGSTYAVPRMVARMGLIRTGVSTLWGQVFCLTPLFLAFIFLAGDWDA
;
A
#
# COMPACT_ATOMS: atom_id res chain seq x y z
N ALA A 1 -12.20 0.30 -24.37
CA ALA A 1 -12.96 -0.16 -23.18
C ALA A 1 -12.03 -0.41 -21.98
N ASP A 2 -10.83 0.16 -22.02
CA ASP A 2 -9.65 -0.54 -21.52
C ASP A 2 -9.30 -0.05 -20.11
N ALA A 3 -9.58 1.23 -19.85
CA ALA A 3 -9.54 1.79 -18.50
C ALA A 3 -10.54 1.10 -17.55
N ARG A 4 -11.71 0.64 -18.04
CA ARG A 4 -12.69 -0.04 -17.18
C ARG A 4 -12.20 -1.41 -16.71
N MET A 5 -11.57 -2.17 -17.60
CA MET A 5 -10.96 -3.46 -17.28
C MET A 5 -9.78 -3.28 -16.32
N LEU A 6 -8.97 -2.23 -16.52
CA LEU A 6 -7.91 -1.85 -15.61
C LEU A 6 -8.44 -1.50 -14.21
N TYR A 7 -9.52 -0.73 -14.11
CA TYR A 7 -10.14 -0.41 -12.83
C TYR A 7 -10.75 -1.65 -12.15
N ALA A 8 -11.33 -2.57 -12.92
CA ALA A 8 -11.85 -3.83 -12.39
C ALA A 8 -10.71 -4.70 -11.84
N SER A 9 -9.61 -4.86 -12.59
CA SER A 9 -8.43 -5.60 -12.12
C SER A 9 -7.86 -4.96 -10.84
N TYR A 10 -7.77 -3.63 -10.83
CA TYR A 10 -7.30 -2.89 -9.67
C TYR A 10 -8.25 -3.01 -8.46
N PHE A 11 -9.57 -3.09 -8.69
CA PHE A 11 -10.54 -3.31 -7.63
C PHE A 11 -10.31 -4.63 -6.91
N PHE A 12 -10.11 -5.73 -7.63
CA PHE A 12 -9.84 -7.04 -7.03
C PHE A 12 -8.55 -7.04 -6.21
N ALA A 13 -7.47 -6.49 -6.76
CA ALA A 13 -6.20 -6.34 -6.06
C ALA A 13 -6.32 -5.47 -4.79
N ALA A 14 -6.97 -4.30 -4.91
CA ALA A 14 -7.15 -3.37 -3.79
C ALA A 14 -8.09 -3.94 -2.72
N TRP A 15 -9.16 -4.64 -3.11
CA TRP A 15 -10.05 -5.31 -2.18
C TRP A 15 -9.31 -6.37 -1.39
N GLY A 16 -8.59 -7.27 -2.08
CA GLY A 16 -7.80 -8.33 -1.45
C GLY A 16 -6.77 -7.79 -0.46
N ASP A 17 -6.06 -6.73 -0.83
CA ASP A 17 -5.11 -6.05 0.04
C ASP A 17 -5.75 -5.50 1.32
N ARG A 18 -6.83 -4.71 1.19
CA ARG A 18 -7.48 -4.06 2.34
C ARG A 18 -8.17 -5.08 3.24
N MET A 19 -8.70 -6.15 2.64
CA MET A 19 -9.24 -7.29 3.36
C MET A 19 -8.14 -7.98 4.18
N TRP A 20 -6.99 -8.29 3.58
CA TRP A 20 -5.85 -8.93 4.25
C TRP A 20 -5.25 -8.08 5.36
N GLU A 21 -4.95 -6.79 5.09
CA GLU A 21 -4.34 -5.87 6.06
C GLU A 21 -5.19 -5.77 7.34
N PHE A 22 -6.52 -5.75 7.22
CA PHE A 22 -7.41 -5.73 8.38
C PHE A 22 -7.54 -7.11 9.04
N ALA A 23 -7.76 -8.16 8.24
CA ALA A 23 -7.99 -9.51 8.74
C ALA A 23 -6.80 -10.05 9.55
N ALA A 24 -5.58 -9.85 9.04
CA ALA A 24 -4.37 -10.34 9.71
C ALA A 24 -4.23 -9.76 11.14
N VAL A 25 -4.52 -8.46 11.32
CA VAL A 25 -4.48 -7.81 12.64
C VAL A 25 -5.56 -8.39 13.55
N VAL A 26 -6.80 -8.50 13.08
CA VAL A 26 -7.92 -9.01 13.89
C VAL A 26 -7.67 -10.46 14.32
N PHE A 27 -7.22 -11.32 13.41
CA PHE A 27 -6.96 -12.73 13.72
C PHE A 27 -5.75 -12.93 14.65
N LEU A 28 -4.73 -12.06 14.58
CA LEU A 28 -3.63 -12.09 15.55
C LEU A 28 -4.10 -11.75 16.96
N LEU A 29 -5.06 -10.82 17.09
CA LEU A 29 -5.69 -10.49 18.38
C LEU A 29 -6.58 -11.62 18.90
N GLU A 30 -7.20 -12.38 18.01
CA GLU A 30 -7.98 -13.57 18.41
C GLU A 30 -7.06 -14.69 18.96
N ILE A 31 -5.87 -14.87 18.37
CA ILE A 31 -4.91 -15.88 18.84
C ILE A 31 -4.23 -15.46 20.16
N PHE A 32 -3.99 -14.15 20.34
CA PHE A 32 -3.34 -13.54 21.50
C PHE A 32 -4.21 -12.43 22.12
N PRO A 33 -5.29 -12.79 22.85
CA PRO A 33 -6.24 -11.81 23.38
C PRO A 33 -5.60 -10.86 24.41
N ASP A 34 -4.57 -11.31 25.13
CA ASP A 34 -3.97 -10.57 26.23
C ASP A 34 -2.86 -9.59 25.79
N THR A 35 -2.46 -9.59 24.52
CA THR A 35 -1.32 -8.78 24.06
C THR A 35 -1.44 -8.29 22.62
N LEU A 36 -1.06 -7.02 22.42
CA LEU A 36 -0.98 -6.38 21.10
C LEU A 36 0.37 -6.64 20.39
N LEU A 37 1.30 -7.35 21.05
CA LEU A 37 2.66 -7.54 20.55
C LEU A 37 2.72 -8.24 19.18
N PRO A 38 2.02 -9.37 18.93
CA PRO A 38 2.08 -10.05 17.63
C PRO A 38 1.56 -9.19 16.48
N ALA A 39 0.43 -8.49 16.69
CA ALA A 39 -0.14 -7.56 15.71
C ALA A 39 0.82 -6.39 15.41
N SER A 40 1.49 -5.86 16.44
CA SER A 40 2.47 -4.78 16.29
C SER A 40 3.72 -5.23 15.54
N LEU A 41 4.25 -6.42 15.86
CA LEU A 41 5.37 -7.03 15.15
C LEU A 41 5.04 -7.28 13.67
N PHE A 42 3.83 -7.77 13.38
CA PHE A 42 3.37 -7.97 12.01
C PHE A 42 3.39 -6.66 11.21
N GLY A 43 2.76 -5.59 11.72
CA GLY A 43 2.74 -4.29 11.04
C GLY A 43 4.14 -3.66 10.90
N PHE A 44 5.00 -3.84 11.91
CA PHE A 44 6.39 -3.39 11.86
C PHE A 44 7.18 -4.14 10.78
N CYS A 45 7.13 -5.47 10.75
CA CYS A 45 7.85 -6.28 9.77
C CYS A 45 7.36 -6.04 8.33
N GLU A 46 6.06 -5.90 8.10
CA GLU A 46 5.55 -5.52 6.76
C GLU A 46 6.09 -4.15 6.32
N SER A 47 6.09 -3.16 7.22
CA SER A 47 6.60 -1.82 6.91
C SER A 47 8.11 -1.83 6.68
N ALA A 48 8.86 -2.51 7.54
CA ALA A 48 10.31 -2.65 7.45
C ALA A 48 10.74 -3.37 6.17
N SER A 49 10.04 -4.44 5.78
CA SER A 49 10.32 -5.15 4.53
C SER A 49 10.07 -4.28 3.29
N GLY A 50 8.99 -3.49 3.28
CA GLY A 50 8.73 -2.51 2.21
C GLY A 50 9.84 -1.47 2.07
N ILE A 51 10.37 -0.96 3.18
CA ILE A 51 11.50 -0.02 3.18
C ILE A 51 12.79 -0.72 2.72
N ALA A 52 13.07 -1.91 3.27
CA ALA A 52 14.30 -2.63 3.04
C ALA A 52 14.41 -3.14 1.59
N PHE A 53 13.32 -3.59 0.97
CA PHE A 53 13.31 -4.23 -0.35
C PHE A 53 12.61 -3.42 -1.45
N GLY A 54 12.06 -2.24 -1.14
CA GLY A 54 11.32 -1.42 -2.10
C GLY A 54 12.14 -1.05 -3.35
N ALA A 55 13.43 -0.75 -3.19
CA ALA A 55 14.33 -0.51 -4.32
C ALA A 55 14.57 -1.76 -5.17
N SER A 56 14.72 -2.94 -4.54
CA SER A 56 14.85 -4.22 -5.26
C SER A 56 13.60 -4.55 -6.06
N VAL A 57 12.41 -4.26 -5.52
CA VAL A 57 11.15 -4.41 -6.23
C VAL A 57 11.10 -3.49 -7.45
N GLY A 58 11.52 -2.23 -7.30
CA GLY A 58 11.65 -1.28 -8.42
C GLY A 58 12.59 -1.78 -9.51
N ASP A 59 13.80 -2.21 -9.13
CA ASP A 59 14.78 -2.78 -10.06
C ASP A 59 14.24 -4.00 -10.81
N PHE A 60 13.49 -4.87 -10.12
CA PHE A 60 12.87 -6.04 -10.73
C PHE A 60 11.78 -5.65 -11.75
N ILE A 61 10.94 -4.65 -11.43
CA ILE A 61 9.93 -4.11 -12.35
C ILE A 61 10.61 -3.53 -13.59
N ASP A 62 11.70 -2.79 -13.41
CA ASP A 62 12.42 -2.14 -14.49
C ASP A 62 13.20 -3.13 -15.37
N ALA A 63 13.68 -4.25 -14.82
CA ALA A 63 14.45 -5.25 -15.55
C ALA A 63 13.60 -6.25 -16.36
N ASN A 64 12.35 -6.50 -15.98
CA ASN A 64 11.51 -7.54 -16.59
C ASN A 64 10.39 -6.93 -17.45
N ASP A 65 9.81 -7.73 -18.34
CA ASP A 65 8.64 -7.31 -19.12
C ASP A 65 7.40 -7.07 -18.25
N ARG A 66 6.56 -6.14 -18.70
CA ARG A 66 5.40 -5.65 -17.94
C ARG A 66 4.42 -6.75 -17.51
N LEU A 67 4.06 -7.65 -18.43
CA LEU A 67 3.05 -8.68 -18.17
C LEU A 67 3.56 -9.77 -17.21
N PRO A 68 4.77 -10.35 -17.39
CA PRO A 68 5.35 -11.27 -16.41
C PRO A 68 5.48 -10.67 -15.00
N VAL A 69 5.84 -9.39 -14.87
CA VAL A 69 5.94 -8.70 -13.58
C VAL A 69 4.58 -8.70 -12.86
N ILE A 70 3.52 -8.30 -13.55
CA ILE A 70 2.16 -8.29 -12.96
C ILE A 70 1.68 -9.70 -12.64
N ARG A 71 1.94 -10.68 -13.51
CA ARG A 71 1.53 -12.07 -13.25
C ARG A 71 2.24 -12.66 -12.03
N ARG A 72 3.54 -12.39 -11.87
CA ARG A 72 4.33 -12.82 -10.71
C ARG A 72 3.86 -12.11 -9.43
N SER A 73 3.51 -10.83 -9.49
CA SER A 73 2.98 -10.12 -8.32
C SER A 73 1.63 -10.67 -7.87
N ILE A 74 0.68 -10.83 -8.80
CA ILE A 74 -0.65 -11.40 -8.52
C ILE A 74 -0.52 -12.81 -7.94
N PHE A 75 0.32 -13.66 -8.54
CA PHE A 75 0.57 -15.02 -8.06
C PHE A 75 1.16 -15.00 -6.64
N GLY A 76 2.27 -14.28 -6.45
CA GLY A 76 2.98 -14.25 -5.19
C GLY A 76 2.11 -13.72 -4.04
N GLN A 77 1.36 -12.66 -4.29
CA GLN A 77 0.46 -12.07 -3.31
C GLN A 77 -0.68 -13.03 -2.91
N ASN A 78 -1.44 -13.52 -3.88
CA ASN A 78 -2.63 -14.33 -3.59
C ASN A 78 -2.29 -15.71 -3.02
N VAL A 79 -1.24 -16.37 -3.52
CA VAL A 79 -0.78 -17.65 -2.96
C VAL A 79 -0.35 -17.47 -1.51
N THR A 80 0.41 -16.41 -1.23
CA THR A 80 0.89 -16.15 0.13
C THR A 80 -0.25 -15.81 1.09
N ILE A 81 -1.21 -14.97 0.67
CA ILE A 81 -2.41 -14.66 1.46
C ILE A 81 -3.24 -15.93 1.71
N CYS A 82 -3.41 -16.79 0.70
CA CYS A 82 -4.13 -18.04 0.81
C CYS A 82 -3.47 -18.96 1.85
N LEU A 83 -2.15 -19.20 1.74
CA LEU A 83 -1.40 -20.02 2.69
C LEU A 83 -1.46 -19.45 4.12
N ALA A 84 -1.29 -18.14 4.27
CA ALA A 84 -1.35 -17.50 5.58
C ALA A 84 -2.77 -17.57 6.19
N SER A 85 -3.82 -17.49 5.36
CA SER A 85 -5.20 -17.63 5.80
C SER A 85 -5.52 -19.07 6.24
N LEU A 86 -4.95 -20.08 5.58
CA LEU A 86 -5.05 -21.47 6.03
C LEU A 86 -4.31 -21.68 7.37
N LEU A 87 -3.14 -21.07 7.54
CA LEU A 87 -2.41 -21.09 8.81
C LEU A 87 -3.20 -20.42 9.94
N PHE A 88 -3.82 -19.26 9.68
CA PHE A 88 -4.73 -18.62 10.64
C PHE A 88 -5.93 -19.51 10.99
N SER A 89 -6.59 -20.10 10.00
CA SER A 89 -7.71 -21.01 10.23
C SER A 89 -7.32 -22.18 11.13
N TYR A 90 -6.16 -22.78 10.87
CA TYR A 90 -5.64 -23.89 11.67
C TYR A 90 -5.30 -23.44 13.10
N ALA A 91 -4.62 -22.31 13.25
CA ALA A 91 -4.23 -21.78 14.56
C ALA A 91 -5.44 -21.40 15.44
N ILE A 92 -6.49 -20.85 14.85
CA ILE A 92 -7.72 -20.47 15.56
C ILE A 92 -8.55 -21.72 15.90
N TYR A 93 -8.62 -22.72 15.01
CA TYR A 93 -9.39 -23.94 15.26
C TYR A 93 -8.84 -24.74 16.45
N GLU A 94 -7.51 -24.83 16.56
CA GLU A 94 -6.83 -25.59 17.62
C GLU A 94 -6.45 -24.74 18.84
N LEU A 95 -7.00 -23.53 19.01
CA LEU A 95 -6.47 -22.54 19.97
C LEU A 95 -6.26 -23.07 21.41
N THR A 96 -7.07 -24.03 21.86
CA THR A 96 -7.03 -24.64 23.20
C THR A 96 -5.92 -25.68 23.41
N THR A 97 -5.38 -26.27 22.35
CA THR A 97 -4.37 -27.35 22.44
C THR A 97 -2.93 -26.84 22.36
N TRP A 98 -2.75 -25.54 22.09
CA TRP A 98 -1.46 -24.98 21.70
C TRP A 98 -0.57 -24.61 22.89
N THR A 99 0.69 -25.03 22.82
CA THR A 99 1.74 -24.47 23.67
C THR A 99 2.11 -23.05 23.21
N ASN A 100 2.62 -22.22 24.14
CA ASN A 100 3.07 -20.86 23.81
C ASN A 100 4.15 -20.84 22.71
N ALA A 101 5.07 -21.81 22.72
CA ALA A 101 6.09 -21.96 21.68
C ALA A 101 5.47 -22.26 20.30
N GLY A 102 4.45 -23.12 20.26
CA GLY A 102 3.67 -23.38 19.04
C GLY A 102 3.07 -22.09 18.49
N LYS A 103 2.36 -21.32 19.31
CA LYS A 103 1.65 -20.10 18.87
C LYS A 103 2.62 -19.11 18.21
N TRP A 104 3.77 -18.88 18.84
CA TRP A 104 4.80 -18.01 18.28
C TRP A 104 5.41 -18.55 16.98
N PHE A 105 5.59 -19.87 16.84
CA PHE A 105 6.08 -20.47 15.61
C PHE A 105 5.16 -20.19 14.42
N ILE A 106 3.84 -20.38 14.57
CA ILE A 106 2.89 -20.00 13.51
C ILE A 106 2.90 -18.51 13.24
N VAL A 107 2.93 -17.67 14.28
CA VAL A 107 2.97 -16.21 14.09
C VAL A 107 4.18 -15.80 13.25
N TRP A 108 5.36 -16.38 13.48
CA TRP A 108 6.53 -16.08 12.66
C TRP A 108 6.34 -16.49 11.19
N LEU A 109 5.70 -17.63 10.93
CA LEU A 109 5.35 -18.04 9.55
C LEU A 109 4.37 -17.07 8.90
N ILE A 110 3.36 -16.62 9.65
CA ILE A 110 2.37 -15.64 9.20
C ILE A 110 3.02 -14.28 8.92
N ILE A 111 3.91 -13.82 9.79
CA ILE A 111 4.66 -12.57 9.59
C ILE A 111 5.52 -12.68 8.32
N PHE A 112 6.21 -13.81 8.13
CA PHE A 112 6.99 -14.04 6.92
C PHE A 112 6.13 -14.03 5.65
N ALA A 113 4.98 -14.69 5.69
CA ALA A 113 4.00 -14.63 4.61
C ALA A 113 3.50 -13.20 4.38
N GLY A 114 3.16 -12.45 5.43
CA GLY A 114 2.76 -11.04 5.33
C GLY A 114 3.80 -10.18 4.64
N MET A 115 5.08 -10.32 4.99
CA MET A 115 6.17 -9.61 4.30
C MET A 115 6.21 -9.92 2.80
N LEU A 116 6.12 -11.19 2.41
CA LEU A 116 6.11 -11.59 1.00
C LEU A 116 4.87 -11.05 0.26
N ALA A 117 3.69 -11.13 0.88
CA ALA A 117 2.45 -10.59 0.35
C ALA A 117 2.55 -9.06 0.17
N LYS A 118 3.16 -8.35 1.13
CA LYS A 118 3.37 -6.90 1.07
C LYS A 118 4.27 -6.49 -0.09
N LEU A 119 5.36 -7.22 -0.30
CA LEU A 119 6.28 -6.95 -1.42
C LEU A 119 5.61 -7.22 -2.76
N ALA A 120 4.88 -8.33 -2.90
CA ALA A 120 4.13 -8.65 -4.10
C ALA A 120 3.03 -7.63 -4.40
N SER A 121 2.27 -7.22 -3.37
CA SER A 121 1.27 -6.14 -3.45
C SER A 121 1.89 -4.82 -3.90
N THR A 122 3.03 -4.44 -3.31
CA THR A 122 3.76 -3.21 -3.67
C THR A 122 4.23 -3.27 -5.12
N MET A 123 4.75 -4.41 -5.56
CA MET A 123 5.14 -4.65 -6.95
C MET A 123 3.95 -4.43 -7.89
N ASN A 124 2.80 -5.06 -7.60
CA ASN A 124 1.58 -4.90 -8.38
C ASN A 124 1.13 -3.43 -8.47
N LYS A 125 1.04 -2.75 -7.31
CA LYS A 125 0.63 -1.35 -7.22
C LYS A 125 1.56 -0.43 -8.02
N VAL A 126 2.88 -0.58 -7.89
CA VAL A 126 3.82 0.27 -8.61
C VAL A 126 3.73 0.01 -10.11
N SER A 127 3.69 -1.24 -10.56
CA SER A 127 3.54 -1.59 -11.98
C SER A 127 2.24 -1.02 -12.58
N ILE A 128 1.12 -1.11 -11.87
CA ILE A 128 -0.16 -0.58 -12.36
C ILE A 128 -0.21 0.95 -12.32
N HIS A 129 0.11 1.56 -11.16
CA HIS A 129 -0.05 3.01 -10.96
C HIS A 129 1.00 3.85 -11.65
N LYS A 130 2.25 3.37 -11.73
CA LYS A 130 3.38 4.18 -12.21
C LYS A 130 3.81 3.86 -13.63
N ASP A 131 3.43 2.69 -14.16
CA ASP A 131 3.78 2.29 -15.53
C ASP A 131 2.53 2.10 -16.39
N TRP A 132 1.65 1.13 -16.07
CA TRP A 132 0.48 0.85 -16.93
C TRP A 132 -0.47 2.04 -17.05
N SER A 133 -0.75 2.76 -15.97
CA SER A 133 -1.63 3.94 -16.00
C SER A 133 -1.11 5.03 -16.96
N VAL A 134 0.21 5.19 -17.07
CA VAL A 134 0.87 6.19 -17.90
C VAL A 134 0.73 5.82 -19.37
N VAL A 135 0.97 4.54 -19.68
CA VAL A 135 0.83 3.99 -21.03
C VAL A 135 -0.62 4.03 -21.50
N VAL A 136 -1.56 3.62 -20.65
CA VAL A 136 -3.00 3.64 -20.95
C VAL A 136 -3.53 5.07 -21.13
N ALA A 137 -2.94 6.05 -20.45
CA ALA A 137 -3.28 7.46 -20.62
C ALA A 137 -2.64 8.10 -21.89
N GLY A 138 -1.80 7.36 -22.62
CA GLY A 138 -1.10 7.85 -23.81
C GLY A 138 -0.16 9.03 -23.52
N GLY A 139 0.35 9.15 -22.29
CA GLY A 139 1.19 10.28 -21.87
C GLY A 139 0.47 11.62 -21.68
N VAL A 140 -0.86 11.68 -21.85
CA VAL A 140 -1.62 12.93 -21.69
C VAL A 140 -1.94 13.20 -20.22
N SER A 141 -1.39 14.28 -19.65
CA SER A 141 -1.46 14.58 -18.21
C SER A 141 -2.89 14.69 -17.65
N CYS A 142 -3.83 15.25 -18.43
CA CYS A 142 -5.24 15.36 -18.03
C CYS A 142 -5.92 13.98 -17.92
N VAL A 143 -5.67 13.10 -18.90
CA VAL A 143 -6.21 11.74 -18.91
C VAL A 143 -5.57 10.92 -17.80
N GLN A 144 -4.26 11.03 -17.59
CA GLN A 144 -3.54 10.36 -16.52
C GLN A 144 -4.05 10.77 -15.14
N THR A 145 -4.32 12.07 -14.93
CA THR A 145 -4.92 12.56 -13.68
C THR A 145 -6.27 11.90 -13.43
N ARG A 146 -7.10 11.74 -14.47
CA ARG A 146 -8.41 11.08 -14.38
C ARG A 146 -8.28 9.58 -14.09
N VAL A 147 -7.35 8.88 -14.74
CA VAL A 147 -7.07 7.46 -14.49
C VAL A 147 -6.62 7.24 -13.05
N ASN A 148 -5.62 8.02 -12.60
CA ASN A 148 -5.11 7.95 -11.24
C ASN A 148 -6.18 8.27 -10.19
N ALA A 149 -7.02 9.28 -10.43
CA ALA A 149 -8.10 9.62 -9.51
C ALA A 149 -9.19 8.55 -9.43
N ASN A 150 -9.51 7.88 -10.55
CA ASN A 150 -10.44 6.75 -10.53
C ASN A 150 -9.86 5.54 -9.79
N MET A 151 -8.58 5.21 -10.00
CA MET A 151 -7.90 4.16 -9.22
C MET A 151 -7.89 4.50 -7.73
N ARG A 152 -7.58 5.76 -7.38
CA ARG A 152 -7.62 6.22 -5.98
C ARG A 152 -9.02 6.13 -5.38
N ARG A 153 -10.07 6.40 -6.15
CA ARG A 153 -11.46 6.20 -5.72
C ARG A 153 -11.76 4.75 -5.40
N VAL A 154 -11.35 3.83 -6.27
CA VAL A 154 -11.49 2.39 -6.03
C VAL A 154 -10.78 1.99 -4.74
N ASP A 155 -9.53 2.42 -4.54
CA ASP A 155 -8.75 2.17 -3.31
C ASP A 155 -9.47 2.69 -2.04
N MET A 156 -10.02 3.91 -2.10
CA MET A 156 -10.75 4.51 -0.98
C MET A 156 -12.02 3.73 -0.65
N ILE A 157 -12.79 3.30 -1.65
CA ILE A 157 -13.98 2.48 -1.43
C ILE A 157 -13.59 1.13 -0.80
N CYS A 158 -12.56 0.47 -1.34
CA CYS A 158 -12.07 -0.80 -0.79
C CYS A 158 -11.55 -0.67 0.64
N SER A 159 -10.90 0.44 1.00
CA SER A 159 -10.42 0.67 2.37
C SER A 159 -11.52 0.76 3.42
N ILE A 160 -12.76 0.99 3.01
CA ILE A 160 -13.94 1.04 3.89
C ILE A 160 -14.68 -0.30 3.82
N CYS A 161 -15.03 -0.73 2.61
CA CYS A 161 -15.91 -1.89 2.42
C CYS A 161 -15.23 -3.22 2.74
N ALA A 162 -13.94 -3.39 2.44
CA ALA A 162 -13.27 -4.68 2.65
C ALA A 162 -13.07 -5.00 4.15
N PRO A 163 -12.60 -4.07 5.01
CA PRO A 163 -12.59 -4.30 6.46
C PRO A 163 -13.98 -4.57 7.05
N LEU A 164 -15.01 -3.84 6.59
CA LEU A 164 -16.39 -4.08 7.02
C LEU A 164 -16.86 -5.49 6.66
N PHE A 165 -16.55 -5.97 5.44
CA PHE A 165 -16.85 -7.33 5.02
C PHE A 165 -16.23 -8.37 5.94
N VAL A 166 -14.95 -8.22 6.31
CA VAL A 166 -14.28 -9.13 7.25
C VAL A 166 -14.89 -9.05 8.64
N GLY A 167 -15.14 -7.84 9.15
CA GLY A 167 -15.71 -7.63 10.49
C GLY A 167 -17.09 -8.26 10.62
N VAL A 168 -17.97 -8.04 9.64
CA VAL A 168 -19.31 -8.66 9.61
C VAL A 168 -19.21 -10.17 9.46
N SER A 169 -18.33 -10.67 8.57
CA SER A 169 -18.13 -12.11 8.41
C SER A 169 -17.68 -12.76 9.72
N SER A 170 -16.70 -12.18 10.40
CA SER A 170 -16.20 -12.69 11.68
C SER A 170 -17.20 -12.58 12.83
N ALA A 171 -18.25 -11.76 12.70
CA ALA A 171 -19.34 -11.67 13.67
C ALA A 171 -20.46 -12.69 13.41
N VAL A 172 -20.68 -13.07 12.14
CA VAL A 172 -21.76 -13.99 11.73
C VAL A 172 -21.30 -15.45 11.74
N ILE A 173 -20.05 -15.71 11.36
CA ILE A 173 -19.46 -17.06 11.32
C ILE A 173 -18.23 -17.15 12.22
N LYS A 174 -17.79 -18.37 12.55
CA LYS A 174 -16.60 -18.59 13.37
C LYS A 174 -15.37 -17.90 12.74
N PRO A 175 -14.48 -17.27 13.53
CA PRO A 175 -13.30 -16.58 12.98
C PRO A 175 -12.43 -17.46 12.07
N ALA A 176 -12.24 -18.74 12.43
CA ALA A 176 -11.53 -19.71 11.57
C ALA A 176 -12.22 -19.90 10.19
N ALA A 177 -13.55 -19.91 10.14
CA ALA A 177 -14.28 -20.01 8.87
C ALA A 177 -14.14 -18.72 8.04
N THR A 178 -14.05 -17.55 8.68
CA THR A 178 -13.74 -16.28 7.98
C THR A 178 -12.37 -16.32 7.33
N CYS A 179 -11.37 -16.95 7.96
CA CYS A 179 -10.06 -17.17 7.33
C CYS A 179 -10.17 -18.02 6.05
N LEU A 180 -11.01 -19.06 6.05
CA LEU A 180 -11.26 -19.88 4.86
C LEU A 180 -11.95 -19.08 3.74
N VAL A 181 -12.89 -18.20 4.08
CA VAL A 181 -13.53 -17.30 3.11
C VAL A 181 -12.48 -16.40 2.44
N ILE A 182 -11.52 -15.88 3.21
CA ILE A 182 -10.41 -15.06 2.68
C ILE A 182 -9.49 -15.89 1.78
N ALA A 183 -9.18 -17.13 2.15
CA ALA A 183 -8.38 -18.04 1.33
C ALA A 183 -9.06 -18.33 -0.03
N VAL A 184 -10.37 -18.62 0.00
CA VAL A 184 -11.17 -18.82 -1.22
C VAL A 184 -11.21 -17.56 -2.06
N TRP A 185 -11.42 -16.40 -1.43
CA TRP A 185 -11.38 -15.12 -2.13
C TRP A 185 -10.03 -14.90 -2.82
N ALA A 186 -8.90 -15.15 -2.16
CA ALA A 186 -7.57 -14.98 -2.74
C ALA A 186 -7.38 -15.88 -3.97
N ALA A 187 -7.82 -17.14 -3.91
CA ALA A 187 -7.74 -18.06 -5.05
C ALA A 187 -8.63 -17.61 -6.22
N CYS A 188 -9.88 -17.18 -5.96
CA CYS A 188 -10.79 -16.69 -6.99
C CYS A 188 -10.33 -15.35 -7.59
N SER A 189 -9.89 -14.42 -6.74
CA SER A 189 -9.38 -13.10 -7.14
C SER A 189 -8.16 -13.24 -8.03
N MET A 190 -7.23 -14.13 -7.67
CA MET A 190 -6.05 -14.44 -8.50
C MET A 190 -6.43 -14.81 -9.94
N TRP A 191 -7.39 -15.73 -10.10
CA TRP A 191 -7.87 -16.14 -11.42
C TRP A 191 -8.47 -14.97 -12.20
N VAL A 192 -9.35 -14.19 -11.57
CA VAL A 192 -10.01 -13.05 -12.21
C VAL A 192 -9.01 -11.96 -12.59
N GLU A 193 -8.09 -11.61 -11.70
CA GLU A 193 -7.05 -10.61 -11.93
C GLU A 193 -6.12 -11.01 -13.08
N TYR A 194 -5.78 -12.30 -13.19
CA TYR A 194 -4.96 -12.80 -14.30
C TYR A 194 -5.64 -12.59 -15.64
N GLN A 195 -6.94 -12.92 -15.72
CA GLN A 195 -7.73 -12.78 -16.95
C GLN A 195 -7.98 -11.32 -17.30
N LEU A 196 -8.21 -10.45 -16.31
CA LEU A 196 -8.38 -9.02 -16.54
C LEU A 196 -7.08 -8.35 -16.97
N SER A 197 -5.96 -8.69 -16.32
CA SER A 197 -4.64 -8.17 -16.67
C SER A 197 -4.24 -8.58 -18.08
N GLN A 198 -4.55 -9.82 -18.49
CA GLN A 198 -4.32 -10.28 -19.86
C GLN A 198 -5.12 -9.45 -20.87
N ARG A 199 -6.42 -9.28 -20.64
CA ARG A 199 -7.28 -8.50 -21.56
C ARG A 199 -6.83 -7.05 -21.68
N VAL A 200 -6.38 -6.44 -20.59
CA VAL A 200 -5.84 -5.06 -20.63
C VAL A 200 -4.55 -5.02 -21.45
N TYR A 201 -3.67 -6.00 -21.28
CA TYR A 201 -2.42 -6.09 -22.04
C TYR A 201 -2.68 -6.24 -23.55
N ASP A 202 -3.60 -7.14 -23.93
CA ASP A 202 -3.94 -7.38 -25.33
C ASP A 202 -4.66 -6.18 -25.97
N ALA A 203 -5.44 -5.42 -25.18
CA ALA A 203 -6.18 -4.26 -25.66
C ALA A 203 -5.30 -3.01 -25.88
N VAL A 204 -4.12 -2.93 -25.25
CA VAL A 204 -3.26 -1.73 -25.31
C VAL A 204 -1.86 -2.12 -25.82
N PRO A 205 -1.62 -2.04 -27.15
CA PRO A 205 -0.35 -2.45 -27.76
C PRO A 205 0.88 -1.73 -27.19
N GLY A 206 0.70 -0.50 -26.69
CA GLY A 206 1.76 0.26 -26.04
C GLY A 206 2.33 -0.41 -24.78
N LEU A 207 1.60 -1.35 -24.16
CA LEU A 207 2.10 -2.12 -23.01
C LEU A 207 3.15 -3.16 -23.43
N ALA A 208 3.11 -3.67 -24.66
CA ALA A 208 4.12 -4.60 -25.16
C ALA A 208 5.46 -3.94 -25.47
N ILE A 209 5.46 -2.63 -25.72
CA ILE A 209 6.66 -1.87 -26.04
C ILE A 209 7.25 -1.34 -24.74
N LYS A 210 8.35 -1.94 -24.29
CA LYS A 210 9.21 -1.36 -23.27
C LYS A 210 10.40 -0.69 -23.97
N PRO A 211 10.61 0.64 -23.83
CA PRO A 211 11.79 1.26 -24.41
C PRO A 211 13.04 0.59 -23.84
N PRO A 212 14.05 0.25 -24.66
CA PRO A 212 15.34 -0.20 -24.17
C PRO A 212 15.85 0.82 -23.17
N LYS A 213 16.38 0.36 -22.04
CA LYS A 213 17.08 1.22 -21.09
C LYS A 213 18.21 1.89 -21.89
N GLU A 214 18.09 3.19 -22.18
CA GLU A 214 19.07 3.91 -22.99
C GLU A 214 20.48 3.56 -22.50
N ALA A 215 21.23 2.82 -23.32
CA ALA A 215 22.67 2.80 -23.20
C ALA A 215 23.13 4.25 -23.40
N PRO A 216 24.01 4.79 -22.55
CA PRO A 216 24.41 6.19 -22.62
C PRO A 216 25.30 6.44 -23.85
N ASP A 217 24.70 6.55 -25.03
CA ASP A 217 25.40 6.94 -26.24
C ASP A 217 25.29 8.47 -26.43
N SER A 218 26.18 9.21 -25.76
CA SER A 218 26.79 10.45 -26.30
C SER A 218 27.85 11.03 -25.34
N PRO A 219 29.02 11.46 -25.85
CA PRO A 219 30.19 11.78 -25.04
C PRO A 219 30.25 13.27 -24.71
N THR A 220 29.43 13.80 -23.80
CA THR A 220 29.72 15.11 -23.19
C THR A 220 28.97 15.30 -21.88
N SER A 221 29.69 15.15 -20.76
CA SER A 221 29.41 15.57 -19.37
C SER A 221 29.84 14.49 -18.38
N PRO A 222 30.39 14.88 -17.22
CA PRO A 222 31.65 14.31 -16.73
C PRO A 222 31.44 13.05 -15.89
N SER A 223 32.29 12.06 -16.19
CA SER A 223 32.70 10.97 -15.30
C SER A 223 31.56 10.29 -14.52
N ARG A 224 30.81 9.44 -15.23
CA ARG A 224 30.42 8.15 -14.66
C ARG A 224 31.74 7.42 -14.34
N LEU A 225 32.17 7.51 -13.08
CA LEU A 225 33.18 6.62 -12.52
C LEU A 225 32.83 5.22 -12.97
N ASP A 226 33.82 4.59 -13.60
CA ASP A 226 33.82 3.29 -14.20
C ASP A 226 32.67 2.39 -13.76
N GLY A 227 31.95 1.88 -14.76
CA GLY A 227 31.53 0.49 -14.72
C GLY A 227 32.79 -0.36 -14.57
N GLY A 228 33.32 -0.40 -13.35
CA GLY A 228 34.33 -1.33 -12.96
C GLY A 228 33.73 -2.68 -13.26
N HIS A 229 34.29 -3.34 -14.27
CA HIS A 229 34.49 -4.76 -14.19
C HIS A 229 35.21 -4.97 -12.87
N ALA A 230 34.43 -5.14 -11.80
CA ALA A 230 34.96 -5.72 -10.59
C ALA A 230 35.58 -7.04 -11.09
N PRO A 231 36.85 -7.34 -10.75
CA PRO A 231 37.35 -8.69 -10.96
C PRO A 231 36.34 -9.67 -10.36
N PRO A 232 36.28 -10.95 -10.78
CA PRO A 232 35.43 -11.96 -10.16
C PRO A 232 35.96 -12.26 -8.76
N GLY A 233 35.85 -11.28 -7.87
CA GLY A 233 36.15 -11.32 -6.47
C GLY A 233 34.88 -11.67 -5.75
N LYS A 234 34.99 -12.60 -4.80
CA LYS A 234 33.95 -13.08 -3.89
C LYS A 234 33.41 -11.93 -3.02
N SER A 235 32.73 -10.97 -3.61
CA SER A 235 32.03 -9.93 -2.85
C SER A 235 30.76 -10.55 -2.29
N ASN A 236 30.58 -10.43 -0.98
CA ASN A 236 29.37 -10.93 -0.34
C ASN A 236 28.14 -10.25 -0.99
N PRO A 237 27.09 -11.00 -1.37
CA PRO A 237 25.93 -10.45 -2.07
C PRO A 237 25.23 -9.35 -1.25
N VAL A 238 25.34 -9.42 0.07
CA VAL A 238 24.84 -8.41 1.01
C VAL A 238 25.60 -7.08 0.88
N SER A 239 26.94 -7.12 0.75
CA SER A 239 27.75 -5.92 0.57
C SER A 239 27.45 -5.24 -0.77
N ALA A 240 27.31 -6.03 -1.83
CA ALA A 240 26.90 -5.53 -3.14
C ALA A 240 25.52 -4.87 -3.12
N TYR A 241 24.57 -5.43 -2.34
CA TYR A 241 23.25 -4.83 -2.14
C TYR A 241 23.33 -3.44 -1.50
N PHE A 242 24.02 -3.32 -0.36
CA PHE A 242 24.13 -2.04 0.34
C PHE A 242 24.90 -0.99 -0.47
N ALA A 243 25.97 -1.39 -1.16
CA ALA A 243 26.71 -0.50 -2.05
C ALA A 243 25.77 0.06 -3.14
N ARG A 244 24.96 -0.79 -3.77
CA ARG A 244 23.98 -0.36 -4.78
C ARG A 244 22.92 0.56 -4.20
N GLN A 245 22.38 0.24 -3.02
CA GLN A 245 21.37 1.06 -2.37
C GLN A 245 21.89 2.47 -2.06
N SER A 246 23.17 2.58 -1.68
CA SER A 246 23.82 3.88 -1.45
C SER A 246 23.89 4.74 -2.72
N VAL A 247 24.12 4.11 -3.88
CA VAL A 247 24.18 4.81 -5.18
C VAL A 247 22.81 5.34 -5.57
N ILE A 248 21.75 4.52 -5.44
CA ILE A 248 20.37 4.93 -5.73
C ILE A 248 19.97 6.08 -4.81
N LEU A 249 20.30 5.99 -3.52
CA LEU A 249 19.99 7.05 -2.56
C LEU A 249 20.73 8.35 -2.90
N LYS A 250 22.00 8.26 -3.31
CA LYS A 250 22.78 9.42 -3.76
C LYS A 250 22.17 10.06 -5.02
N GLN A 251 21.70 9.26 -5.97
CA GLN A 251 21.02 9.77 -7.16
C GLN A 251 19.68 10.44 -6.80
N TYR A 252 18.92 9.83 -5.91
CA TYR A 252 17.65 10.39 -5.42
C TYR A 252 17.87 11.73 -4.70
N TRP A 253 18.93 11.85 -3.89
CA TRP A 253 19.28 13.08 -3.17
C TRP A 253 19.48 14.29 -4.09
N HIS A 254 20.07 14.08 -5.27
CA HIS A 254 20.32 15.14 -6.24
C HIS A 254 19.13 15.38 -7.19
N HIS A 255 18.07 14.55 -7.10
CA HIS A 255 16.90 14.69 -7.95
C HIS A 255 16.03 15.87 -7.49
N ARG A 256 15.51 16.68 -8.43
CA ARG A 256 14.68 17.87 -8.12
C ARG A 256 13.45 17.56 -7.25
N ALA A 257 12.93 16.34 -7.32
CA ALA A 257 11.78 15.91 -6.53
C ALA A 257 12.12 15.57 -5.07
N PHE A 258 13.40 15.50 -4.68
CA PHE A 258 13.83 15.17 -3.31
C PHE A 258 13.31 16.18 -2.28
N ALA A 259 13.45 17.48 -2.56
CA ALA A 259 12.98 18.52 -1.67
C ALA A 259 11.45 18.47 -1.44
N VAL A 260 10.70 18.01 -2.44
CA VAL A 260 9.23 17.87 -2.36
C VAL A 260 8.82 16.56 -1.68
N SER A 261 9.67 15.53 -1.69
CA SER A 261 9.33 14.24 -1.10
C SER A 261 9.41 14.21 0.42
N ILE A 262 10.29 15.02 1.03
CA ILE A 262 10.38 15.16 2.49
C ILE A 262 9.05 15.66 3.11
N PRO A 263 8.49 16.83 2.71
CA PRO A 263 7.23 17.28 3.26
C PRO A 263 6.08 16.32 2.91
N TYR A 264 6.11 15.67 1.73
CA TYR A 264 5.15 14.62 1.39
C TYR A 264 5.22 13.43 2.36
N ALA A 265 6.42 12.99 2.76
CA ALA A 265 6.60 11.93 3.75
C ALA A 265 6.11 12.36 5.14
N LEU A 266 6.34 13.61 5.55
CA LEU A 266 5.86 14.15 6.82
C LEU A 266 4.33 14.17 6.92
N LEU A 267 3.59 14.25 5.80
CA LEU A 267 2.13 14.14 5.82
C LEU A 267 1.65 12.77 6.37
N TYR A 268 2.44 11.71 6.20
CA TYR A 268 2.13 10.38 6.74
C TYR A 268 2.39 10.25 8.25
N MET A 269 3.09 11.20 8.87
CA MET A 269 3.33 11.21 10.32
C MET A 269 2.14 11.75 11.13
N SER A 270 1.06 12.19 10.47
CA SER A 270 -0.09 12.76 11.15
C SER A 270 -0.87 11.72 11.95
N VAL A 271 -0.83 11.85 13.27
CA VAL A 271 -1.60 11.02 14.22
C VAL A 271 -3.05 11.49 14.37
N LEU A 272 -3.38 12.68 13.85
CA LEU A 272 -4.70 13.32 14.01
C LEU A 272 -5.81 12.66 13.15
N SER A 273 -5.42 11.78 12.23
CA SER A 273 -6.36 11.01 11.44
C SER A 273 -7.07 9.97 12.33
N LEU A 274 -8.38 9.77 12.14
CA LEU A 274 -9.22 8.88 12.95
C LEU A 274 -8.96 7.37 12.69
N HIS A 275 -7.68 6.99 12.63
CA HIS A 275 -7.20 5.61 12.57
C HIS A 275 -7.06 5.02 13.98
N GLY A 276 -6.37 3.88 14.11
CA GLY A 276 -6.30 3.10 15.35
C GLY A 276 -5.84 3.90 16.57
N THR A 277 -4.73 4.63 16.49
CA THR A 277 -4.15 5.37 17.62
C THR A 277 -5.06 6.46 18.17
N MET A 278 -5.56 7.34 17.30
CA MET A 278 -6.47 8.43 17.69
C MET A 278 -7.77 7.90 18.28
N VAL A 279 -8.34 6.84 17.70
CA VAL A 279 -9.58 6.28 18.22
C VAL A 279 -9.38 5.54 19.53
N SER A 280 -8.28 4.82 19.71
CA SER A 280 -7.93 4.23 21.01
C SER A 280 -7.78 5.30 22.07
N TYR A 281 -7.13 6.43 21.74
CA TYR A 281 -6.98 7.57 22.66
C TYR A 281 -8.33 8.20 23.02
N LEU A 282 -9.16 8.56 22.03
CA LEU A 282 -10.47 9.16 22.29
C LEU A 282 -11.41 8.21 23.05
N ARG A 283 -11.36 6.91 22.78
CA ARG A 283 -12.10 5.90 23.54
C ARG A 283 -11.62 5.84 25.00
N ALA A 284 -10.31 5.95 25.24
CA ALA A 284 -9.76 6.02 26.59
C ALA A 284 -10.21 7.28 27.36
N LEU A 285 -10.45 8.38 26.66
CA LEU A 285 -11.07 9.60 27.21
C LEU A 285 -12.59 9.49 27.44
N GLY A 286 -13.21 8.34 27.12
CA GLY A 286 -14.65 8.12 27.31
C GLY A 286 -15.55 8.67 26.19
N VAL A 287 -14.99 9.02 25.03
CA VAL A 287 -15.79 9.43 23.87
C VAL A 287 -16.63 8.25 23.38
N ALA A 288 -17.93 8.46 23.22
CA ALA A 288 -18.85 7.42 22.79
C ALA A 288 -18.49 6.85 21.40
N ASP A 289 -18.60 5.53 21.25
CA ASP A 289 -18.31 4.80 20.01
C ASP A 289 -19.09 5.34 18.80
N PHE A 290 -20.29 5.87 19.02
CA PHE A 290 -21.07 6.55 17.99
C PHE A 290 -20.34 7.74 17.36
N TRP A 291 -19.76 8.64 18.15
CA TRP A 291 -19.04 9.82 17.65
C TRP A 291 -17.76 9.43 16.91
N LEU A 292 -17.08 8.38 17.39
CA LEU A 292 -15.89 7.82 16.75
C LEU A 292 -16.23 7.23 15.37
N ALA A 293 -17.33 6.48 15.28
CA ALA A 293 -17.83 5.94 14.02
C ALA A 293 -18.29 7.03 13.06
N PHE A 294 -19.01 8.05 13.56
CA PHE A 294 -19.50 9.18 12.77
C PHE A 294 -18.34 9.99 12.15
N GLY A 295 -17.33 10.35 12.95
CA GLY A 295 -16.16 11.08 12.46
C GLY A 295 -15.39 10.30 11.38
N ARG A 296 -15.24 8.98 11.55
CA ARG A 296 -14.63 8.11 10.53
C ARG A 296 -15.45 8.08 9.24
N ALA A 297 -16.77 7.96 9.34
CA ALA A 297 -17.66 7.98 8.18
C ALA A 297 -17.54 9.31 7.42
N LEU A 298 -17.55 10.44 8.13
CA LEU A 298 -17.36 11.76 7.51
C LEU A 298 -16.00 11.86 6.80
N GLY A 299 -14.93 11.41 7.46
CA GLY A 299 -13.59 11.35 6.86
C GLY A 299 -13.55 10.53 5.58
N ALA A 300 -14.21 9.37 5.56
CA ALA A 300 -14.37 8.52 4.38
C ALA A 300 -15.11 9.23 3.23
N PHE A 301 -16.21 9.94 3.51
CA PHE A 301 -16.93 10.70 2.49
C PHE A 301 -16.08 11.84 1.92
N VAL A 302 -15.35 12.57 2.76
CA VAL A 302 -14.43 13.62 2.31
C VAL A 302 -13.31 13.02 1.46
N ALA A 303 -12.75 11.88 1.86
CA ALA A 303 -11.71 11.20 1.10
C ALA A 303 -12.20 10.76 -0.29
N ILE A 304 -13.39 10.15 -0.39
CA ILE A 304 -13.99 9.79 -1.68
C ILE A 304 -14.31 11.05 -2.50
N GLY A 305 -14.89 12.08 -1.88
CA GLY A 305 -15.20 13.36 -2.50
C GLY A 305 -13.98 14.05 -3.11
N SER A 306 -12.83 13.97 -2.43
CA SER A 306 -11.55 14.51 -2.92
C SER A 306 -11.15 13.93 -4.29
N THR A 307 -11.45 12.64 -4.55
CA THR A 307 -11.14 11.98 -5.83
C THR A 307 -11.95 12.53 -7.01
N TYR A 308 -13.05 13.21 -6.74
CA TYR A 308 -13.86 13.91 -7.73
C TYR A 308 -13.48 15.39 -7.84
N ALA A 309 -13.09 16.02 -6.73
CA ALA A 309 -12.69 17.42 -6.69
C ALA A 309 -11.33 17.64 -7.38
N VAL A 310 -10.33 16.82 -7.07
CA VAL A 310 -8.95 16.99 -7.55
C VAL A 310 -8.85 17.04 -9.08
N PRO A 311 -9.43 16.10 -9.86
CA PRO A 311 -9.35 16.17 -11.33
C PRO A 311 -9.99 17.45 -11.91
N ARG A 312 -11.08 17.93 -11.30
CA ARG A 312 -11.75 19.17 -11.72
C ARG A 312 -10.89 20.39 -11.41
N MET A 313 -10.23 20.41 -10.25
CA MET A 313 -9.29 21.46 -9.89
C MET A 313 -8.08 21.46 -10.83
N VAL A 314 -7.50 20.29 -11.11
CA VAL A 314 -6.37 20.16 -12.05
C VAL A 314 -6.75 20.64 -13.45
N ALA A 315 -7.96 20.32 -13.94
CA ALA A 315 -8.44 20.77 -15.24
C ALA A 315 -8.61 22.31 -15.31
N ARG A 316 -8.93 22.97 -14.19
CA ARG A 316 -9.16 24.43 -14.14
C ARG A 316 -7.92 25.24 -13.84
N MET A 317 -7.08 24.78 -12.92
CA MET A 317 -5.98 25.56 -12.34
C MET A 317 -4.60 24.94 -12.59
N GLY A 318 -4.53 23.74 -13.17
CA GLY A 318 -3.28 23.00 -13.36
C GLY A 318 -2.84 22.22 -12.11
N LEU A 319 -1.86 21.34 -12.30
CA LEU A 319 -1.43 20.37 -11.28
C LEU A 319 -0.77 21.03 -10.05
N ILE A 320 0.19 21.93 -10.29
CA ILE A 320 0.97 22.57 -9.20
C ILE A 320 0.07 23.44 -8.33
N ARG A 321 -0.75 24.31 -8.95
CA ARG A 321 -1.67 25.18 -8.22
C ARG A 321 -2.69 24.38 -7.41
N THR A 322 -3.21 23.29 -7.99
CA THR A 322 -4.12 22.39 -7.25
C THR A 322 -3.44 21.83 -6.00
N GLY A 323 -2.19 21.34 -6.11
CA GLY A 323 -1.43 20.84 -4.97
C GLY A 323 -1.25 21.90 -3.86
N VAL A 324 -0.83 23.12 -4.23
CA VAL A 324 -0.67 24.23 -3.29
C VAL A 324 -2.01 24.61 -2.64
N SER A 325 -3.09 24.69 -3.41
CA SER A 325 -4.44 24.98 -2.88
C SER A 325 -4.90 23.90 -1.89
N THR A 326 -4.66 22.63 -2.17
CA THR A 326 -5.03 21.55 -1.24
C THR A 326 -4.21 21.59 0.05
N LEU A 327 -2.94 21.99 0.00
CA LEU A 327 -2.11 22.17 1.19
C LEU A 327 -2.62 23.35 2.04
N TRP A 328 -2.96 24.47 1.42
CA TRP A 328 -3.60 25.59 2.15
C TRP A 328 -4.94 25.19 2.76
N GLY A 329 -5.73 24.39 2.05
CA GLY A 329 -6.96 23.80 2.61
C GLY A 329 -6.70 22.95 3.84
N GLN A 330 -5.64 22.13 3.83
CA GLN A 330 -5.24 21.35 5.01
C GLN A 330 -4.82 22.24 6.18
N VAL A 331 -4.02 23.29 5.94
CA VAL A 331 -3.63 24.26 6.98
C VAL A 331 -4.85 24.95 7.57
N PHE A 332 -5.78 25.38 6.72
CA PHE A 332 -7.03 26.02 7.15
C PHE A 332 -7.85 25.09 8.05
N CYS A 333 -7.99 23.81 7.70
CA CYS A 333 -8.70 22.82 8.53
C CYS A 333 -8.00 22.55 9.87
N LEU A 334 -6.68 22.64 9.94
CA LEU A 334 -5.90 22.41 11.17
C LEU A 334 -5.80 23.66 12.06
N THR A 335 -6.02 24.85 11.50
CA THR A 335 -5.89 26.12 12.22
C THR A 335 -6.79 26.20 13.46
N PRO A 336 -8.10 25.86 13.41
CA PRO A 336 -8.95 25.87 14.60
C PRO A 336 -8.45 24.94 15.70
N LEU A 337 -7.89 23.78 15.33
CA LEU A 337 -7.36 22.82 16.29
C LEU A 337 -6.07 23.34 16.94
N PHE A 338 -5.21 24.00 16.16
CA PHE A 338 -4.01 24.66 16.67
C PHE A 338 -4.35 25.83 17.61
N LEU A 339 -5.33 26.66 17.25
CA LEU A 339 -5.81 27.75 18.11
C LEU A 339 -6.45 27.20 19.39
N ALA A 340 -7.28 26.17 19.29
CA ALA A 340 -7.85 25.48 20.44
C ALA A 340 -6.75 24.93 21.36
N PHE A 341 -5.72 24.29 20.80
CA PHE A 341 -4.58 23.82 21.58
C PHE A 341 -3.85 24.96 22.31
N ILE A 342 -3.64 26.13 21.69
CA ILE A 342 -2.97 27.25 22.36
C ILE A 342 -3.83 27.88 23.46
N PHE A 343 -5.11 28.13 23.16
CA PHE A 343 -5.97 28.95 24.02
C PHE A 343 -6.75 28.14 25.06
N LEU A 344 -7.05 26.87 24.81
CA LEU A 344 -7.75 25.99 25.75
C LEU A 344 -6.77 25.13 26.56
N ALA A 345 -5.50 24.97 26.16
CA ALA A 345 -4.53 24.20 26.96
C ALA A 345 -4.22 24.81 28.33
N GLY A 346 -4.49 26.11 28.52
CA GLY A 346 -4.28 26.79 29.80
C GLY A 346 -5.26 26.39 30.92
N ASP A 347 -6.38 25.76 30.58
CA ASP A 347 -7.46 25.45 31.54
C ASP A 347 -7.48 23.97 32.00
N TRP A 348 -6.51 23.14 31.60
CA TRP A 348 -6.49 21.71 31.96
C TRP A 348 -5.82 21.40 33.32
N ASP A 349 -5.28 22.42 33.99
CA ASP A 349 -4.64 22.32 35.32
C ASP A 349 -5.54 22.82 36.48
N ALA A 350 -6.84 23.04 36.23
CA ALA A 350 -7.85 23.37 37.25
C ALA A 350 -8.94 22.29 37.31
#